data_AF-A0A1Q3LZU2-F1
#
_entry.id   AF-A0A1Q3LZU2-F1
#
_cell.length_a   1.000
_cell.length_b   1.000
_cell.length_c   1.000
_cell.angle_alpha   90.00
_cell.angle_beta   90.00
_cell.angle_gamma   90.00
#
_symmetry.space_group_name_H-M   'P 1'
#
loop_
_entity.id
_entity.type
_entity.pdbx_description
1 polymer ?
#
loop_
_entity_poly.entity_id
_entity_poly.type
_entity_poly.pdbx_seq_one_letter_code
_entity_poly.pdbx_strand_id
1 'polypeptide(L)'
;MKTKFLLTIIAVATAFIFAGCEKNNDVALAGITLSKTSVTLKPETTETLTCTFFPENATNKAVTWSSSDPNIASVDNNGVITAKSVGSAKITATSTQDASLKTTCDVTVAWTQLNNVSGEVSGLWEKNTIVNVSGHISVPKGKTLTIEEGVQVIFDDNGVGASHTKIEFLVAGSLFCKGTATNPVLFSVATSKRTADNTFAGLWGGIVATADCPALLFDHVVIEYTGAPVVADSPSAIAGIYTAGGDATPHITTSNVNGNYVVTNSELRYGASDACYFMGGNIIVANNLFHAIGKTGGEAVNIKAGCKADIAFNVIYSPNTNGLKLSSSGQNDATGRYQAQVKAYNNTIINAGWRRDGIKGGSAYIEKAALVAVYNNLIVNSKFKAMTPSWGTVSITAGCDTKSIIDYNFYASGSQQSTLPQDVTAGTTTAYLGYTLSNKNIYPLYVDTHSKVSASAGDTASDPKFVSYPLNSDPLTSYTFNKGWDLHVQAGSPVLAGAYNGTDAVAAPFYASTGITVNGITYKTPAPVARFGAFGSN
;
A
#
# COMPACT_ATOMS: atom_id res chain seq x y z
N MET A 1 26.88 49.69 112.16
CA MET A 1 27.85 49.62 111.04
C MET A 1 27.36 48.53 110.09
N LYS A 2 26.91 48.87 108.87
CA LYS A 2 27.70 48.87 107.61
C LYS A 2 28.10 47.44 107.19
N THR A 3 27.97 46.87 105.99
CA THR A 3 27.52 47.19 104.59
C THR A 3 27.77 45.87 103.81
N LYS A 4 26.99 45.38 102.81
CA LYS A 4 27.07 45.58 101.33
C LYS A 4 26.98 44.22 100.56
N PHE A 5 26.25 44.25 99.43
CA PHE A 5 26.47 43.58 98.10
C PHE A 5 26.22 42.06 97.81
N LEU A 6 25.14 41.79 97.04
CA LEU A 6 24.99 41.27 95.64
C LEU A 6 25.81 40.09 95.02
N LEU A 7 25.11 39.35 94.12
CA LEU A 7 25.47 38.32 93.08
C LEU A 7 25.55 36.84 93.55
N THR A 8 25.19 35.77 92.83
CA THR A 8 24.33 35.40 91.67
C THR A 8 24.50 33.87 91.48
N ILE A 9 23.39 33.14 91.33
CA ILE A 9 23.08 31.88 90.59
C ILE A 9 24.18 30.80 90.40
N ILE A 10 23.86 29.53 90.72
CA ILE A 10 23.74 28.35 89.81
C ILE A 10 23.32 27.13 90.66
N ALA A 11 22.14 26.58 90.36
CA ALA A 11 21.68 25.30 90.87
C ALA A 11 22.06 24.20 89.87
N VAL A 12 22.84 23.22 90.32
CA VAL A 12 23.16 22.01 89.55
C VAL A 12 22.07 20.97 89.86
N ALA A 13 21.12 20.82 88.95
CA ALA A 13 20.19 19.70 88.94
C ALA A 13 20.78 18.58 88.05
N THR A 14 21.11 17.45 88.66
CA THR A 14 21.43 16.21 87.96
C THR A 14 20.22 15.74 87.16
N ALA A 15 20.28 15.87 85.84
CA ALA A 15 19.33 15.28 84.92
C ALA A 15 19.65 13.79 84.74
N PHE A 16 18.78 12.93 85.26
CA PHE A 16 18.68 11.55 84.80
C PHE A 16 18.18 11.57 83.34
N ILE A 17 19.07 11.27 82.40
CA ILE A 17 18.68 10.98 81.02
C ILE A 17 18.01 9.60 81.06
N PHE A 18 16.68 9.57 81.12
CA PHE A 18 15.94 8.42 80.65
C PHE A 18 16.17 8.35 79.13
N ALA A 19 16.98 7.41 78.69
CA ALA A 19 16.90 6.91 77.33
C ALA A 19 15.53 6.21 77.21
N GLY A 20 14.51 7.01 76.89
CA GLY A 20 13.25 6.48 76.40
C GLY A 20 13.56 5.73 75.12
N CYS A 21 13.56 4.40 75.21
CA CYS A 21 13.41 3.57 74.03
C CYS A 21 11.99 3.85 73.53
N GLU A 22 11.82 4.85 72.66
CA GLU A 22 10.61 4.91 71.85
C GLU A 22 10.59 3.59 71.09
N LYS A 23 9.65 2.70 71.46
CA LYS A 23 9.35 1.53 70.64
C LYS A 23 8.94 2.08 69.29
N ASN A 24 9.86 1.99 68.33
CA ASN A 24 9.55 2.24 66.94
C ASN A 24 8.43 1.26 66.58
N ASN A 25 7.19 1.75 66.50
CA ASN A 25 6.01 0.95 66.14
C ASN A 25 6.01 0.70 64.62
N ASP A 26 7.14 0.27 64.09
CA ASP A 26 7.28 -0.11 62.70
C ASP A 26 6.49 -1.40 62.48
N VAL A 27 5.43 -1.28 61.69
CA VAL A 27 4.60 -2.41 61.29
C VAL A 27 5.19 -2.93 60.00
N ALA A 28 5.85 -4.09 60.07
CA ALA A 28 6.47 -4.73 58.92
C ALA A 28 5.42 -5.10 57.87
N LEU A 29 5.73 -4.82 56.60
CA LEU A 29 4.95 -5.31 55.47
C LEU A 29 5.13 -6.83 55.37
N ALA A 30 4.03 -7.56 55.20
CA ALA A 30 3.99 -9.01 55.09
C ALA A 30 3.49 -9.50 53.72
N GLY A 31 2.83 -8.63 52.93
CA GLY A 31 2.30 -9.02 51.62
C GLY A 31 1.90 -7.84 50.74
N ILE A 32 1.95 -8.09 49.43
CA ILE A 32 1.52 -7.16 48.38
C ILE A 32 0.62 -7.92 47.41
N THR A 33 -0.54 -7.37 47.08
CA THR A 33 -1.38 -7.85 45.99
C THR A 33 -1.60 -6.75 44.96
N LEU A 34 -1.86 -7.13 43.72
CA LEU A 34 -2.18 -6.21 42.63
C LEU A 34 -3.67 -6.20 42.36
N SER A 35 -4.18 -5.08 41.84
CA SER A 35 -5.55 -4.97 41.32
C SER A 35 -5.87 -5.98 40.20
N LYS A 36 -4.85 -6.43 39.46
CA LYS A 36 -4.94 -7.43 38.39
C LYS A 36 -3.72 -8.34 38.41
N THR A 37 -3.95 -9.63 38.15
CA THR A 37 -2.88 -10.63 37.94
C THR A 37 -2.62 -10.91 36.46
N SER A 38 -3.52 -10.49 35.58
CA SER A 38 -3.30 -10.46 34.14
C SER A 38 -4.09 -9.35 33.46
N VAL A 39 -3.61 -8.88 32.30
CA VAL A 39 -4.32 -7.92 31.45
C VAL A 39 -3.95 -8.11 29.97
N THR A 40 -4.93 -7.96 29.09
CA THR A 40 -4.70 -7.87 27.64
C THR A 40 -4.90 -6.44 27.16
N LEU A 41 -3.91 -5.87 26.48
CA LEU A 41 -3.89 -4.49 26.00
C LEU A 41 -3.72 -4.45 24.48
N LYS A 42 -4.24 -3.38 23.86
CA LYS A 42 -3.91 -3.02 22.48
C LYS A 42 -2.61 -2.18 22.48
N PRO A 43 -1.80 -2.21 21.42
CA PRO A 43 -0.69 -1.27 21.30
C PRO A 43 -1.13 0.18 21.54
N GLU A 44 -0.26 0.97 22.17
CA GLU A 44 -0.47 2.39 22.52
C GLU A 44 -1.55 2.65 23.58
N THR A 45 -2.12 1.60 24.19
CA THR A 45 -3.03 1.75 25.33
C THR A 45 -2.30 1.64 26.67
N THR A 46 -2.91 2.18 27.71
CA THR A 46 -2.36 2.17 29.07
C THR A 46 -3.31 1.50 30.05
N GLU A 47 -2.75 0.95 31.12
CA GLU A 47 -3.50 0.36 32.25
C GLU A 47 -2.77 0.66 33.55
N THR A 48 -3.49 0.91 34.63
CA THR A 48 -2.88 1.20 35.93
C THR A 48 -3.05 0.03 36.89
N LEU A 49 -1.94 -0.50 37.39
CA LEU A 49 -1.94 -1.47 38.48
C LEU A 49 -1.82 -0.75 39.82
N THR A 50 -2.71 -1.07 40.76
CA THR A 50 -2.62 -0.57 42.14
C THR A 50 -2.22 -1.69 43.08
N CYS A 51 -1.41 -1.35 44.10
CA CYS A 51 -0.98 -2.29 45.12
C CYS A 51 -1.88 -2.20 46.36
N THR A 52 -2.27 -3.35 46.91
CA THR A 52 -2.87 -3.48 48.24
C THR A 52 -1.85 -4.14 49.17
N PHE A 53 -1.68 -3.60 50.37
CA PHE A 53 -0.61 -3.97 51.30
C PHE A 53 -1.17 -4.64 52.56
N PHE A 54 -0.46 -5.66 53.05
CA PHE A 54 -0.86 -6.41 54.25
C PHE A 54 0.31 -6.45 55.26
N PRO A 55 0.08 -6.12 56.55
CA PRO A 55 -1.14 -5.52 57.08
C PRO A 55 -1.36 -4.11 56.50
N GLU A 56 -2.61 -3.64 56.49
CA GLU A 56 -2.95 -2.35 55.87
C GLU A 56 -2.23 -1.17 56.54
N ASN A 57 -1.87 -1.28 57.81
CA ASN A 57 -1.15 -0.24 58.56
C ASN A 57 0.38 -0.41 58.50
N ALA A 58 0.93 -1.19 57.56
CA ALA A 58 2.38 -1.29 57.37
C ALA A 58 3.02 0.10 57.20
N THR A 59 4.13 0.36 57.92
CA THR A 59 4.74 1.70 57.99
C THR A 59 5.50 2.07 56.71
N ASN A 60 6.00 1.09 55.96
CA ASN A 60 6.60 1.30 54.64
C ASN A 60 5.87 0.48 53.56
N LYS A 61 5.29 1.18 52.58
CA LYS A 61 4.54 0.62 51.43
C LYS A 61 5.18 0.97 50.08
N ALA A 62 6.44 1.40 50.08
CA ALA A 62 7.12 1.78 48.85
C ALA A 62 7.50 0.53 48.04
N VAL A 63 7.17 0.56 46.75
CA VAL A 63 7.46 -0.52 45.79
C VAL A 63 8.24 0.02 44.60
N THR A 64 9.07 -0.83 44.01
CA THR A 64 9.68 -0.61 42.69
C THR A 64 8.98 -1.45 41.64
N TRP A 65 8.70 -0.85 40.49
CA TRP A 65 8.10 -1.53 39.34
C TRP A 65 9.16 -1.95 38.33
N SER A 66 8.95 -3.09 37.68
CA SER A 66 9.78 -3.56 36.57
C SER A 66 8.95 -4.33 35.55
N SER A 67 9.42 -4.36 34.31
CA SER A 67 8.87 -5.19 33.24
C SER A 67 9.93 -6.19 32.78
N SER A 68 9.50 -7.42 32.47
CA SER A 68 10.37 -8.41 31.84
C SER A 68 10.76 -8.04 30.41
N ASP A 69 9.93 -7.25 29.72
CA ASP A 69 10.20 -6.74 28.38
C ASP A 69 9.57 -5.34 28.18
N PRO A 70 10.34 -4.27 28.45
CA PRO A 70 9.88 -2.90 28.26
C PRO A 70 9.60 -2.49 26.80
N ASN A 71 9.98 -3.30 25.81
CA ASN A 71 9.66 -3.06 24.40
C ASN A 71 8.26 -3.59 24.04
N ILE A 72 7.76 -4.59 24.77
CA ILE A 72 6.38 -5.10 24.66
C ILE A 72 5.44 -4.29 25.55
N ALA A 73 5.76 -4.17 26.84
CA ALA A 73 5.01 -3.36 27.79
C ALA A 73 5.94 -2.75 28.83
N SER A 74 5.98 -1.42 28.93
CA SER A 74 6.71 -0.72 29.99
C SER A 74 5.78 -0.39 31.15
N VAL A 75 6.34 -0.20 32.34
CA VAL A 75 5.62 0.28 33.53
C VAL A 75 6.39 1.46 34.13
N ASP A 76 5.69 2.50 34.55
CA ASP A 76 6.28 3.64 35.24
C ASP A 76 6.33 3.44 36.78
N ASN A 77 6.88 4.41 37.51
CA ASN A 77 6.98 4.33 38.97
C ASN A 77 5.63 4.36 39.69
N ASN A 78 4.54 4.73 39.01
CA ASN A 78 3.19 4.78 39.55
C ASN A 78 2.38 3.51 39.24
N GLY A 79 2.98 2.52 38.57
CA GLY A 79 2.28 1.31 38.14
C GLY A 79 1.46 1.48 36.87
N VAL A 80 1.68 2.55 36.10
CA VAL A 80 1.04 2.76 34.80
C VAL A 80 1.80 1.97 33.74
N ILE A 81 1.13 0.96 33.19
CA ILE A 81 1.60 0.15 32.08
C ILE A 81 1.33 0.92 30.78
N THR A 82 2.29 0.91 29.86
CA THR A 82 2.12 1.34 28.47
C THR A 82 2.43 0.17 27.54
N ALA A 83 1.43 -0.28 26.78
CA ALA A 83 1.59 -1.31 25.76
C ALA A 83 2.26 -0.72 24.52
N LYS A 84 3.31 -1.36 24.02
CA LYS A 84 4.13 -0.86 22.90
C LYS A 84 4.03 -1.75 21.66
N SER A 85 4.29 -3.04 21.79
CA SER A 85 4.25 -3.99 20.66
C SER A 85 3.57 -5.29 21.06
N VAL A 86 2.99 -6.00 20.08
CA VAL A 86 2.37 -7.32 20.29
C VAL A 86 3.37 -8.28 20.94
N GLY A 87 2.92 -9.04 21.93
CA GLY A 87 3.74 -9.99 22.69
C GLY A 87 3.27 -10.15 24.13
N SER A 88 4.10 -10.78 24.96
CA SER A 88 3.82 -10.96 26.39
C SER A 88 4.95 -10.41 27.24
N ALA A 89 4.61 -9.74 28.33
CA ALA A 89 5.54 -9.23 29.33
C ALA A 89 4.98 -9.45 30.74
N LYS A 90 5.85 -9.57 31.73
CA LYS A 90 5.48 -9.69 33.14
C LYS A 90 5.85 -8.41 33.87
N ILE A 91 4.86 -7.77 34.48
CA ILE A 91 5.04 -6.58 35.31
C ILE A 91 5.17 -7.01 36.76
N THR A 92 6.21 -6.56 37.47
CA THR A 92 6.50 -6.94 38.85
C THR A 92 6.55 -5.71 39.75
N ALA A 93 5.76 -5.72 40.82
CA ALA A 93 5.89 -4.79 41.95
C ALA A 93 6.67 -5.50 43.07
N THR A 94 7.77 -4.89 43.52
CA THR A 94 8.66 -5.43 44.57
C THR A 94 8.77 -4.45 45.71
N SER A 95 8.63 -4.90 46.96
CA SER A 95 8.86 -4.06 48.14
C SER A 95 10.29 -3.52 48.14
N THR A 96 10.44 -2.23 48.48
CA THR A 96 11.76 -1.60 48.68
C THR A 96 12.48 -2.06 49.94
N GLN A 97 11.74 -2.63 50.91
CA GLN A 97 12.28 -3.09 52.20
C GLN A 97 12.64 -4.58 52.20
N ASP A 98 11.93 -5.39 51.40
CA ASP A 98 12.15 -6.84 51.31
C ASP A 98 11.88 -7.32 49.88
N ALA A 99 12.95 -7.60 49.14
CA ALA A 99 12.87 -8.05 47.75
C ALA A 99 12.18 -9.43 47.58
N SER A 100 11.99 -10.20 48.67
CA SER A 100 11.21 -11.43 48.64
C SER A 100 9.70 -11.16 48.56
N LEU A 101 9.24 -9.99 49.02
CA LEU A 101 7.86 -9.54 48.92
C LEU A 101 7.63 -8.88 47.56
N LYS A 102 7.13 -9.68 46.62
CA LYS A 102 6.80 -9.23 45.26
C LYS A 102 5.53 -9.88 44.74
N THR A 103 4.91 -9.22 43.78
CA THR A 103 3.73 -9.69 43.09
C THR A 103 3.79 -9.30 41.62
N THR A 104 3.08 -10.05 40.77
CA THR A 104 3.25 -9.95 39.33
C THR A 104 1.90 -9.89 38.60
N CYS A 105 1.89 -9.20 37.47
CA CYS A 105 0.80 -9.18 36.50
C CYS A 105 1.33 -9.62 35.13
N ASP A 106 0.67 -10.60 34.51
CA ASP A 106 0.96 -11.04 33.16
C ASP A 106 0.25 -10.13 32.14
N VAL A 107 1.02 -9.40 31.35
CA VAL A 107 0.54 -8.50 30.31
C VAL A 107 0.66 -9.17 28.96
N THR A 108 -0.45 -9.24 28.23
CA THR A 108 -0.46 -9.63 26.82
C THR A 108 -0.84 -8.43 25.97
N VAL A 109 -0.01 -8.08 25.00
CA VAL A 109 -0.33 -7.06 24.00
C VAL A 109 -0.73 -7.77 22.72
N ALA A 110 -1.94 -7.49 22.23
CA ALA A 110 -2.48 -8.17 21.05
C ALA A 110 -3.35 -7.23 20.21
N TRP A 111 -3.51 -7.56 18.94
CA TRP A 111 -4.44 -6.89 18.05
C TRP A 111 -5.87 -7.41 18.23
N THR A 112 -6.85 -6.54 18.01
CA THR A 112 -8.26 -6.90 17.94
C THR A 112 -8.48 -7.89 16.80
N GLN A 113 -9.30 -8.93 17.02
CA GLN A 113 -9.72 -9.85 15.98
C GLN A 113 -11.21 -9.64 15.70
N LEU A 114 -11.56 -9.23 14.48
CA LEU A 114 -12.93 -9.26 13.97
C LEU A 114 -13.07 -10.53 13.14
N ASN A 115 -13.74 -11.54 13.69
CA ASN A 115 -13.86 -12.85 13.06
C ASN A 115 -15.16 -13.01 12.29
N ASN A 116 -15.14 -13.85 11.26
CA ASN A 116 -16.29 -14.25 10.46
C ASN A 116 -17.04 -13.05 9.81
N VAL A 117 -16.30 -12.03 9.39
CA VAL A 117 -16.89 -10.84 8.77
C VAL A 117 -17.45 -11.21 7.40
N SER A 118 -18.72 -10.89 7.19
CA SER A 118 -19.48 -11.13 5.96
C SER A 118 -20.68 -10.18 5.88
N GLY A 119 -21.24 -9.97 4.68
CA GLY A 119 -22.39 -9.11 4.46
C GLY A 119 -22.04 -7.62 4.39
N GLU A 120 -22.99 -6.78 4.76
CA GLU A 120 -22.81 -5.32 4.70
C GLU A 120 -21.85 -4.83 5.79
N VAL A 121 -20.87 -4.02 5.40
CA VAL A 121 -19.87 -3.41 6.29
C VAL A 121 -19.85 -1.89 6.10
N SER A 122 -19.71 -1.16 7.21
CA SER A 122 -19.58 0.31 7.23
C SER A 122 -19.02 0.78 8.57
N GLY A 123 -18.73 2.07 8.69
CA GLY A 123 -18.17 2.68 9.89
C GLY A 123 -16.65 2.74 9.87
N LEU A 124 -16.02 2.41 10.99
CA LEU A 124 -14.58 2.50 11.20
C LEU A 124 -14.02 1.12 11.54
N TRP A 125 -12.96 0.70 10.84
CA TRP A 125 -12.07 -0.35 11.31
C TRP A 125 -10.82 0.31 11.89
N GLU A 126 -10.72 0.25 13.21
CA GLU A 126 -9.66 0.90 13.99
C GLU A 126 -8.31 0.22 13.78
N LYS A 127 -7.22 0.99 13.90
CA LYS A 127 -5.86 0.47 13.89
C LYS A 127 -5.65 -0.66 14.90
N ASN A 128 -4.60 -1.46 14.70
CA ASN A 128 -4.30 -2.66 15.52
C ASN A 128 -5.42 -3.72 15.46
N THR A 129 -6.02 -3.91 14.30
CA THR A 129 -7.12 -4.88 14.07
C THR A 129 -6.79 -5.81 12.91
N ILE A 130 -7.06 -7.10 13.11
CA ILE A 130 -7.18 -8.09 12.02
C ILE A 130 -8.67 -8.33 11.79
N VAL A 131 -9.09 -8.19 10.54
CA VAL A 131 -10.45 -8.44 10.06
C VAL A 131 -10.43 -9.72 9.23
N ASN A 132 -10.91 -10.82 9.81
CA ASN A 132 -10.99 -12.12 9.16
C ASN A 132 -12.34 -12.25 8.44
N VAL A 133 -12.30 -12.10 7.11
CA VAL A 133 -13.45 -12.10 6.21
C VAL A 133 -13.74 -13.52 5.74
N SER A 134 -14.89 -14.06 6.08
CA SER A 134 -15.31 -15.44 5.77
C SER A 134 -16.45 -15.53 4.75
N GLY A 135 -16.93 -14.38 4.26
CA GLY A 135 -17.99 -14.30 3.25
C GLY A 135 -17.83 -13.07 2.38
N HIS A 136 -18.62 -12.97 1.31
CA HIS A 136 -18.70 -11.73 0.53
C HIS A 136 -19.03 -10.55 1.44
N ILE A 137 -18.39 -9.42 1.20
CA ILE A 137 -18.65 -8.18 1.94
C ILE A 137 -19.05 -7.06 0.99
N SER A 138 -19.84 -6.11 1.48
CA SER A 138 -20.22 -4.95 0.70
C SER A 138 -20.26 -3.66 1.51
N VAL A 139 -19.85 -2.53 0.94
CA VAL A 139 -20.19 -1.20 1.47
C VAL A 139 -21.47 -0.74 0.77
N PRO A 140 -22.62 -0.61 1.46
CA PRO A 140 -23.87 -0.20 0.82
C PRO A 140 -23.85 1.24 0.32
N LYS A 141 -24.70 1.54 -0.67
CA LYS A 141 -24.87 2.90 -1.20
C LYS A 141 -25.18 3.90 -0.08
N GLY A 142 -24.50 5.05 -0.09
CA GLY A 142 -24.64 6.09 0.93
C GLY A 142 -24.00 5.77 2.28
N LYS A 143 -23.40 4.57 2.45
CA LYS A 143 -22.57 4.24 3.61
C LYS A 143 -21.10 4.48 3.29
N THR A 144 -20.29 4.56 4.34
CA THR A 144 -18.84 4.71 4.25
C THR A 144 -18.20 3.68 5.14
N LEU A 145 -17.14 3.03 4.66
CA LEU A 145 -16.20 2.30 5.48
C LEU A 145 -14.85 3.03 5.45
N THR A 146 -14.34 3.39 6.62
CA THR A 146 -12.98 3.91 6.81
C THR A 146 -12.15 2.85 7.51
N ILE A 147 -10.94 2.61 7.00
CA ILE A 147 -9.98 1.64 7.53
C ILE A 147 -8.72 2.41 7.89
N GLU A 148 -8.36 2.39 9.16
CA GLU A 148 -7.18 3.07 9.68
C GLU A 148 -5.89 2.29 9.40
N GLU A 149 -4.77 2.96 9.61
CA GLU A 149 -3.44 2.42 9.38
C GLU A 149 -3.20 1.09 10.12
N GLY A 150 -2.39 0.22 9.50
CA GLY A 150 -2.00 -1.08 10.05
C GLY A 150 -3.10 -2.13 10.14
N VAL A 151 -4.36 -1.82 9.79
CA VAL A 151 -5.42 -2.83 9.73
C VAL A 151 -5.09 -3.90 8.68
N GLN A 152 -5.26 -5.16 9.05
CA GLN A 152 -5.12 -6.29 8.15
C GLN A 152 -6.49 -6.91 7.85
N VAL A 153 -6.90 -6.88 6.59
CA VAL A 153 -8.12 -7.52 6.09
C VAL A 153 -7.72 -8.83 5.42
N ILE A 154 -8.11 -9.93 6.05
CA ILE A 154 -7.68 -11.28 5.72
C ILE A 154 -8.87 -12.06 5.18
N PHE A 155 -8.85 -12.34 3.88
CA PHE A 155 -9.89 -13.11 3.20
C PHE A 155 -9.63 -14.61 3.32
N ASP A 156 -10.67 -15.37 3.66
CA ASP A 156 -10.65 -16.82 3.61
C ASP A 156 -10.61 -17.31 2.15
N ASP A 157 -9.59 -18.12 1.83
CA ASP A 157 -9.40 -18.67 0.49
C ASP A 157 -10.29 -19.90 0.22
N ASN A 158 -11.06 -20.41 1.20
CA ASN A 158 -12.00 -21.51 0.98
C ASN A 158 -13.20 -21.13 0.11
N GLY A 159 -13.47 -19.83 -0.04
CA GLY A 159 -14.64 -19.32 -0.75
C GLY A 159 -15.95 -19.51 0.01
N VAL A 160 -17.06 -19.13 -0.63
CA VAL A 160 -18.38 -19.02 -0.03
C VAL A 160 -19.35 -20.01 -0.67
N GLY A 161 -20.15 -20.67 0.16
CA GLY A 161 -21.19 -21.59 -0.28
C GLY A 161 -20.66 -22.89 -0.89
N ALA A 162 -21.56 -23.72 -1.42
CA ALA A 162 -21.24 -25.03 -1.99
C ALA A 162 -20.33 -24.94 -3.24
N SER A 163 -20.40 -23.82 -3.96
CA SER A 163 -19.58 -23.55 -5.14
C SER A 163 -18.15 -23.09 -4.80
N HIS A 164 -17.83 -22.88 -3.52
CA HIS A 164 -16.54 -22.34 -3.08
C HIS A 164 -16.17 -21.03 -3.80
N THR A 165 -17.17 -20.18 -4.06
CA THR A 165 -17.01 -18.91 -4.78
C THR A 165 -16.05 -18.01 -4.03
N LYS A 166 -14.98 -17.54 -4.68
CA LYS A 166 -13.99 -16.69 -4.00
C LYS A 166 -14.61 -15.39 -3.53
N ILE A 167 -14.18 -14.94 -2.35
CA ILE A 167 -14.75 -13.76 -1.70
C ILE A 167 -14.49 -12.52 -2.56
N GLU A 168 -15.52 -11.68 -2.69
CA GLU A 168 -15.47 -10.40 -3.41
C GLU A 168 -15.88 -9.29 -2.43
N PHE A 169 -15.30 -8.11 -2.61
CA PHE A 169 -15.64 -6.93 -1.83
C PHE A 169 -16.31 -5.88 -2.72
N LEU A 170 -17.64 -5.79 -2.64
CA LEU A 170 -18.42 -4.85 -3.44
C LEU A 170 -18.52 -3.49 -2.76
N VAL A 171 -18.34 -2.41 -3.49
CA VAL A 171 -18.39 -1.06 -2.92
C VAL A 171 -19.41 -0.24 -3.70
N ALA A 172 -20.60 -0.04 -3.14
CA ALA A 172 -21.60 0.89 -3.65
C ALA A 172 -21.61 2.23 -2.87
N GLY A 173 -21.12 2.21 -1.64
CA GLY A 173 -20.81 3.40 -0.84
C GLY A 173 -19.39 3.92 -1.07
N SER A 174 -18.80 4.53 -0.05
CA SER A 174 -17.41 5.01 -0.06
C SER A 174 -16.48 4.09 0.74
N LEU A 175 -15.26 3.88 0.25
CA LEU A 175 -14.22 3.13 0.95
C LEU A 175 -12.96 3.98 1.09
N PHE A 176 -12.51 4.21 2.33
CA PHE A 176 -11.33 5.01 2.63
C PHE A 176 -10.31 4.20 3.43
N CYS A 177 -9.22 3.81 2.80
CA CYS A 177 -8.11 3.08 3.42
C CYS A 177 -6.94 4.04 3.62
N LYS A 178 -6.60 4.29 4.90
CA LYS A 178 -5.66 5.33 5.32
C LYS A 178 -4.45 4.71 6.03
N GLY A 179 -3.59 4.05 5.27
CA GLY A 179 -2.33 3.52 5.78
C GLY A 179 -1.28 4.60 6.00
N THR A 180 -0.13 4.16 6.50
CA THR A 180 1.12 4.94 6.51
C THR A 180 2.26 4.10 5.95
N ALA A 181 3.39 4.73 5.62
CA ALA A 181 4.57 4.01 5.12
C ALA A 181 5.07 2.92 6.09
N THR A 182 4.91 3.11 7.39
CA THR A 182 5.28 2.13 8.43
C THR A 182 4.15 1.15 8.73
N ASN A 183 2.89 1.59 8.67
CA ASN A 183 1.72 0.77 8.98
C ASN A 183 0.73 0.80 7.81
N PRO A 184 1.05 0.14 6.68
CA PRO A 184 0.13 0.10 5.56
C PRO A 184 -1.14 -0.68 5.94
N VAL A 185 -2.28 -0.30 5.34
CA VAL A 185 -3.47 -1.18 5.35
C VAL A 185 -3.17 -2.37 4.44
N LEU A 186 -3.45 -3.59 4.90
CA LEU A 186 -3.19 -4.80 4.13
C LEU A 186 -4.51 -5.50 3.77
N PHE A 187 -4.73 -5.75 2.48
CA PHE A 187 -5.74 -6.67 1.97
C PHE A 187 -5.04 -7.92 1.43
N SER A 188 -5.23 -9.06 2.08
CA SER A 188 -4.53 -10.30 1.76
C SER A 188 -5.29 -11.53 2.24
N VAL A 189 -4.63 -12.68 2.19
CA VAL A 189 -5.07 -13.96 2.73
C VAL A 189 -4.24 -14.34 3.95
N ALA A 190 -4.53 -15.48 4.58
CA ALA A 190 -3.75 -16.00 5.70
C ALA A 190 -2.25 -16.09 5.35
N THR A 191 -1.37 -15.77 6.30
CA THR A 191 0.09 -15.74 6.09
C THR A 191 0.63 -17.05 5.53
N SER A 192 0.08 -18.20 5.93
CA SER A 192 0.44 -19.53 5.43
C SER A 192 0.15 -19.74 3.93
N LYS A 193 -0.70 -18.92 3.34
CA LYS A 193 -1.05 -18.95 1.91
C LYS A 193 -0.23 -17.97 1.07
N ARG A 194 0.54 -17.08 1.69
CA ARG A 194 1.35 -16.05 1.00
C ARG A 194 2.67 -16.63 0.51
N THR A 195 2.58 -17.58 -0.42
CA THR A 195 3.72 -18.32 -0.97
C THR A 195 3.97 -17.89 -2.43
N ALA A 196 5.16 -18.23 -2.96
CA ALA A 196 5.50 -18.00 -4.37
C ALA A 196 4.58 -18.79 -5.32
N ASP A 197 4.18 -20.00 -4.95
CA ASP A 197 3.28 -20.84 -5.76
C ASP A 197 1.89 -20.20 -5.91
N ASN A 198 1.48 -19.39 -4.94
CA ASN A 198 0.20 -18.72 -4.93
C ASN A 198 0.20 -17.34 -5.61
N THR A 199 1.34 -16.85 -6.12
CA THR A 199 1.46 -15.49 -6.69
C THR A 199 0.39 -15.14 -7.72
N PHE A 200 -0.12 -16.11 -8.48
CA PHE A 200 -1.19 -15.90 -9.47
C PHE A 200 -2.39 -16.84 -9.26
N ALA A 201 -2.64 -17.24 -8.01
CA ALA A 201 -3.68 -18.21 -7.71
C ALA A 201 -5.09 -17.62 -7.65
N GLY A 202 -5.24 -16.29 -7.51
CA GLY A 202 -6.57 -15.66 -7.36
C GLY A 202 -7.30 -16.19 -6.13
N LEU A 203 -6.68 -16.04 -4.95
CA LEU A 203 -7.18 -16.62 -3.70
C LEU A 203 -8.41 -15.89 -3.16
N TRP A 204 -8.62 -14.66 -3.60
CA TRP A 204 -9.87 -13.92 -3.47
C TRP A 204 -10.12 -13.10 -4.74
N GLY A 205 -11.31 -12.54 -4.90
CA GLY A 205 -11.70 -11.82 -6.10
C GLY A 205 -10.97 -10.50 -6.25
N GLY A 206 -11.36 -9.52 -5.43
CA GLY A 206 -10.85 -8.16 -5.47
C GLY A 206 -11.90 -7.17 -4.96
N ILE A 207 -11.61 -5.89 -5.15
CA ILE A 207 -12.48 -4.78 -4.74
C ILE A 207 -13.23 -4.26 -5.97
N VAL A 208 -14.55 -4.42 -5.96
CA VAL A 208 -15.42 -4.09 -7.08
C VAL A 208 -16.30 -2.88 -6.72
N ALA A 209 -15.85 -1.68 -7.11
CA ALA A 209 -16.66 -0.48 -6.93
C ALA A 209 -17.70 -0.35 -8.05
N THR A 210 -18.96 -0.31 -7.64
CA THR A 210 -20.12 -0.30 -8.53
C THR A 210 -20.36 1.10 -9.11
N ALA A 211 -21.35 1.21 -9.99
CA ALA A 211 -21.75 2.49 -10.58
C ALA A 211 -22.30 3.49 -9.56
N ASP A 212 -22.62 3.04 -8.34
CA ASP A 212 -23.07 3.89 -7.24
C ASP A 212 -21.91 4.44 -6.39
N CYS A 213 -20.71 3.83 -6.47
CA CYS A 213 -19.58 4.19 -5.62
C CYS A 213 -19.13 5.64 -5.90
N PRO A 214 -19.26 6.57 -4.95
CA PRO A 214 -18.88 7.95 -5.19
C PRO A 214 -17.40 8.21 -4.92
N ALA A 215 -16.74 7.42 -4.07
CA ALA A 215 -15.34 7.65 -3.74
C ALA A 215 -14.58 6.40 -3.24
N LEU A 216 -13.31 6.30 -3.65
CA LEU A 216 -12.32 5.38 -3.11
C LEU A 216 -11.05 6.14 -2.75
N LEU A 217 -10.46 5.80 -1.61
CA LEU A 217 -9.11 6.21 -1.22
C LEU A 217 -8.31 4.97 -0.83
N PHE A 218 -7.16 4.80 -1.48
CA PHE A 218 -6.11 3.89 -1.07
C PHE A 218 -4.82 4.71 -0.94
N ASP A 219 -4.45 5.06 0.29
CA ASP A 219 -3.18 5.71 0.60
C ASP A 219 -2.36 4.78 1.50
N HIS A 220 -1.16 4.40 1.06
CA HIS A 220 -0.31 3.39 1.72
C HIS A 220 -1.04 2.07 1.98
N VAL A 221 -1.55 1.45 0.92
CA VAL A 221 -2.26 0.18 0.98
C VAL A 221 -1.48 -0.90 0.25
N VAL A 222 -1.49 -2.11 0.80
CA VAL A 222 -1.02 -3.31 0.10
C VAL A 222 -2.24 -4.15 -0.29
N ILE A 223 -2.40 -4.46 -1.57
CA ILE A 223 -3.45 -5.37 -2.07
C ILE A 223 -2.76 -6.52 -2.80
N GLU A 224 -3.06 -7.76 -2.40
CA GLU A 224 -2.40 -8.94 -2.96
C GLU A 224 -3.28 -10.19 -3.07
N TYR A 225 -2.90 -11.12 -3.97
CA TYR A 225 -3.54 -12.44 -4.17
C TYR A 225 -4.98 -12.40 -4.71
N THR A 226 -5.33 -11.33 -5.43
CA THR A 226 -6.62 -11.13 -6.12
C THR A 226 -6.63 -11.82 -7.50
N GLY A 227 -7.72 -11.69 -8.26
CA GLY A 227 -7.81 -12.27 -9.60
C GLY A 227 -8.52 -13.61 -9.65
N ALA A 228 -9.41 -13.90 -8.70
CA ALA A 228 -10.21 -15.11 -8.77
C ALA A 228 -11.10 -15.11 -10.04
N PRO A 229 -11.30 -16.28 -10.67
CA PRO A 229 -12.28 -16.42 -11.74
C PRO A 229 -13.68 -16.02 -11.27
N VAL A 230 -14.39 -15.26 -12.10
CA VAL A 230 -15.79 -14.90 -11.87
C VAL A 230 -16.66 -16.10 -12.23
N VAL A 231 -17.51 -16.53 -11.30
CA VAL A 231 -18.49 -17.62 -11.49
C VAL A 231 -19.91 -17.09 -11.35
N ALA A 232 -20.92 -17.91 -11.65
CA ALA A 232 -22.32 -17.47 -11.64
C ALA A 232 -22.76 -16.92 -10.28
N ASP A 233 -22.22 -17.47 -9.20
CA ASP A 233 -22.52 -17.06 -7.82
C ASP A 233 -21.67 -15.87 -7.34
N SER A 234 -20.70 -15.39 -8.15
CA SER A 234 -19.90 -14.22 -7.80
C SER A 234 -20.80 -12.99 -7.68
N PRO A 235 -20.71 -12.20 -6.60
CA PRO A 235 -21.51 -10.98 -6.46
C PRO A 235 -21.38 -10.01 -7.63
N SER A 236 -20.20 -9.89 -8.24
CA SER A 236 -20.01 -9.05 -9.42
C SER A 236 -20.73 -9.58 -10.67
N ALA A 237 -20.89 -10.89 -10.80
CA ALA A 237 -21.67 -11.50 -11.89
C ALA A 237 -23.17 -11.29 -11.68
N ILE A 238 -23.64 -11.51 -10.45
CA ILE A 238 -25.03 -11.26 -10.05
C ILE A 238 -25.39 -9.79 -10.27
N ALA A 239 -24.46 -8.87 -9.99
CA ALA A 239 -24.63 -7.44 -10.24
C ALA A 239 -24.49 -7.03 -11.72
N GLY A 240 -24.19 -7.96 -12.63
CA GLY A 240 -24.01 -7.69 -14.05
C GLY A 240 -22.76 -6.87 -14.41
N ILE A 241 -21.78 -6.80 -13.49
CA ILE A 241 -20.52 -6.05 -13.69
C ILE A 241 -19.53 -6.89 -14.50
N TYR A 242 -19.45 -8.19 -14.21
CA TYR A 242 -18.60 -9.16 -14.89
C TYR A 242 -19.40 -10.35 -15.42
N THR A 243 -18.84 -11.05 -16.40
CA THR A 243 -19.44 -12.24 -16.99
C THR A 243 -18.81 -13.50 -16.40
N ALA A 244 -19.65 -14.39 -15.86
CA ALA A 244 -19.20 -15.67 -15.33
C ALA A 244 -18.50 -16.54 -16.39
N GLY A 245 -17.42 -17.22 -16.00
CA GLY A 245 -16.68 -18.17 -16.83
C GLY A 245 -15.71 -17.56 -17.86
N GLY A 246 -15.77 -16.24 -18.08
CA GLY A 246 -14.87 -15.52 -19.00
C GLY A 246 -13.93 -14.52 -18.32
N ASP A 247 -14.32 -14.02 -17.14
CA ASP A 247 -13.62 -12.93 -16.47
C ASP A 247 -12.94 -13.38 -15.17
N ALA A 248 -11.99 -12.57 -14.71
CA ALA A 248 -11.39 -12.65 -13.39
C ALA A 248 -11.33 -11.24 -12.78
N THR A 249 -11.68 -11.11 -11.50
CA THR A 249 -11.80 -9.79 -10.85
C THR A 249 -10.43 -9.12 -10.65
N PRO A 250 -10.22 -7.89 -11.12
CA PRO A 250 -9.01 -7.10 -10.85
C PRO A 250 -8.82 -6.81 -9.35
N HIS A 251 -7.66 -6.28 -8.96
CA HIS A 251 -7.50 -5.81 -7.58
C HIS A 251 -8.50 -4.70 -7.25
N ILE A 252 -8.65 -3.75 -8.17
CA ILE A 252 -9.57 -2.62 -8.06
C ILE A 252 -10.34 -2.48 -9.38
N THR A 253 -11.67 -2.44 -9.27
CA THR A 253 -12.58 -2.13 -10.38
C THR A 253 -13.40 -0.89 -10.07
N THR A 254 -13.65 -0.02 -11.05
CA THR A 254 -14.61 1.09 -10.93
C THR A 254 -15.56 1.15 -12.14
N SER A 255 -16.74 1.75 -11.95
CA SER A 255 -17.73 1.95 -13.02
C SER A 255 -18.46 3.30 -12.99
N ASN A 256 -18.38 4.08 -11.90
CA ASN A 256 -19.10 5.36 -11.79
C ASN A 256 -18.32 6.49 -12.49
N VAL A 257 -18.94 7.10 -13.50
CA VAL A 257 -18.36 8.23 -14.26
C VAL A 257 -18.13 9.49 -13.43
N ASN A 258 -18.88 9.65 -12.33
CA ASN A 258 -18.76 10.78 -11.42
C ASN A 258 -17.96 10.44 -10.15
N GLY A 259 -17.44 9.22 -10.04
CA GLY A 259 -16.69 8.77 -8.87
C GLY A 259 -15.33 9.46 -8.75
N ASN A 260 -14.84 9.59 -7.52
CA ASN A 260 -13.54 10.16 -7.19
C ASN A 260 -12.62 9.09 -6.61
N TYR A 261 -11.58 8.70 -7.33
CA TYR A 261 -10.77 7.54 -7.01
C TYR A 261 -9.29 7.93 -6.88
N VAL A 262 -8.73 7.69 -5.70
CA VAL A 262 -7.33 8.00 -5.40
C VAL A 262 -6.61 6.73 -4.97
N VAL A 263 -5.56 6.37 -5.71
CA VAL A 263 -4.62 5.29 -5.37
C VAL A 263 -3.23 5.90 -5.30
N THR A 264 -2.70 6.07 -4.10
CA THR A 264 -1.40 6.71 -3.88
C THR A 264 -0.54 5.96 -2.88
N ASN A 265 0.78 6.03 -3.05
CA ASN A 265 1.77 5.46 -2.14
C ASN A 265 1.54 3.98 -1.80
N SER A 266 0.87 3.24 -2.69
CA SER A 266 0.35 1.89 -2.43
C SER A 266 1.13 0.84 -3.22
N GLU A 267 1.04 -0.42 -2.77
CA GLU A 267 1.63 -1.58 -3.41
C GLU A 267 0.53 -2.54 -3.89
N LEU A 268 0.47 -2.79 -5.19
CA LEU A 268 -0.45 -3.76 -5.78
C LEU A 268 0.37 -4.88 -6.39
N ARG A 269 0.13 -6.12 -5.95
CA ARG A 269 0.97 -7.26 -6.33
C ARG A 269 0.28 -8.61 -6.33
N TYR A 270 0.88 -9.57 -7.01
CA TYR A 270 0.48 -10.99 -6.90
C TYR A 270 -1.00 -11.23 -7.24
N GLY A 271 -1.53 -10.55 -8.26
CA GLY A 271 -2.89 -10.82 -8.73
C GLY A 271 -2.90 -11.49 -10.10
N ALA A 272 -3.88 -12.36 -10.33
CA ALA A 272 -3.99 -13.13 -11.57
C ALA A 272 -4.59 -12.34 -12.75
N SER A 273 -5.22 -11.20 -12.47
CA SER A 273 -5.87 -10.28 -13.44
C SER A 273 -5.19 -8.89 -13.40
N ASP A 274 -5.84 -7.87 -13.95
CA ASP A 274 -5.40 -6.47 -13.87
C ASP A 274 -5.22 -6.03 -12.41
N ALA A 275 -4.29 -5.10 -12.17
CA ALA A 275 -4.24 -4.40 -10.89
C ALA A 275 -5.38 -3.39 -10.81
N CYS A 276 -5.35 -2.38 -11.67
CA CYS A 276 -6.42 -1.40 -11.75
C CYS A 276 -7.20 -1.55 -13.05
N TYR A 277 -8.51 -1.80 -12.95
CA TYR A 277 -9.46 -1.71 -14.06
C TYR A 277 -10.43 -0.56 -13.81
N PHE A 278 -10.15 0.60 -14.38
CA PHE A 278 -10.97 1.78 -14.20
C PHE A 278 -11.86 2.02 -15.40
N MET A 279 -13.15 2.20 -15.13
CA MET A 279 -14.16 2.56 -16.11
C MET A 279 -15.03 3.63 -15.47
N GLY A 280 -15.07 4.83 -16.04
CA GLY A 280 -15.64 5.99 -15.33
C GLY A 280 -14.77 6.53 -14.18
N GLY A 281 -14.84 7.84 -13.96
CA GLY A 281 -14.38 8.50 -12.74
C GLY A 281 -13.24 9.50 -12.95
N ASN A 282 -13.05 10.34 -11.93
CA ASN A 282 -11.89 11.21 -11.74
C ASN A 282 -10.83 10.44 -10.95
N ILE A 283 -9.61 10.32 -11.50
CA ILE A 283 -8.66 9.32 -11.01
C ILE A 283 -7.27 9.92 -10.81
N ILE A 284 -6.67 9.64 -9.65
CA ILE A 284 -5.23 9.81 -9.38
C ILE A 284 -4.64 8.43 -9.09
N VAL A 285 -3.62 8.04 -9.85
CA VAL A 285 -2.75 6.88 -9.58
C VAL A 285 -1.32 7.38 -9.48
N ALA A 286 -0.83 7.62 -8.26
CA ALA A 286 0.48 8.24 -8.06
C ALA A 286 1.39 7.54 -7.04
N ASN A 287 2.69 7.52 -7.30
CA ASN A 287 3.71 7.03 -6.35
C ASN A 287 3.49 5.57 -5.89
N ASN A 288 2.86 4.74 -6.71
CA ASN A 288 2.58 3.35 -6.37
C ASN A 288 3.67 2.41 -6.89
N LEU A 289 3.76 1.23 -6.27
CA LEU A 289 4.53 0.10 -6.74
C LEU A 289 3.58 -0.99 -7.25
N PHE A 290 3.69 -1.33 -8.52
CA PHE A 290 2.99 -2.46 -9.13
C PHE A 290 4.00 -3.55 -9.46
N HIS A 291 3.79 -4.78 -9.02
CA HIS A 291 4.65 -5.89 -9.47
C HIS A 291 3.97 -7.25 -9.46
N ALA A 292 4.43 -8.15 -10.35
CA ALA A 292 3.84 -9.48 -10.51
C ALA A 292 2.31 -9.41 -10.72
N ILE A 293 1.89 -8.71 -11.78
CA ILE A 293 0.48 -8.53 -12.14
C ILE A 293 0.13 -9.40 -13.35
N GLY A 294 -0.96 -10.15 -13.27
CA GLY A 294 -1.51 -10.96 -14.35
C GLY A 294 -0.86 -12.33 -14.53
N LYS A 295 -1.66 -13.38 -14.75
CA LYS A 295 -1.19 -14.75 -15.01
C LYS A 295 -0.94 -15.05 -16.48
N THR A 296 -2.01 -14.93 -17.28
CA THR A 296 -2.06 -15.19 -18.74
C THR A 296 -2.28 -13.90 -19.54
N GLY A 297 -2.72 -12.87 -18.83
CA GLY A 297 -2.87 -11.48 -19.23
C GLY A 297 -2.98 -10.66 -17.94
N GLY A 298 -2.82 -9.36 -18.04
CA GLY A 298 -3.01 -8.44 -16.93
C GLY A 298 -2.19 -7.17 -17.10
N GLU A 299 -2.81 -6.06 -16.80
CA GLU A 299 -2.22 -4.73 -16.85
C GLU A 299 -2.05 -4.14 -15.46
N ALA A 300 -0.98 -3.36 -15.27
CA ALA A 300 -0.84 -2.62 -14.01
C ALA A 300 -1.91 -1.53 -13.89
N VAL A 301 -2.11 -0.74 -14.95
CA VAL A 301 -3.21 0.23 -15.01
C VAL A 301 -3.96 0.11 -16.34
N ASN A 302 -5.23 -0.28 -16.27
CA ASN A 302 -6.16 -0.40 -17.37
C ASN A 302 -7.25 0.67 -17.27
N ILE A 303 -7.19 1.68 -18.14
CA ILE A 303 -8.18 2.74 -18.25
C ILE A 303 -9.15 2.43 -19.39
N LYS A 304 -10.45 2.57 -19.11
CA LYS A 304 -11.57 2.44 -20.05
C LYS A 304 -12.32 3.77 -20.21
N ALA A 305 -13.39 3.75 -21.01
CA ALA A 305 -14.24 4.91 -21.25
C ALA A 305 -14.81 5.53 -19.95
N GLY A 306 -15.05 6.83 -20.00
CA GLY A 306 -15.60 7.63 -18.91
C GLY A 306 -14.56 8.10 -17.87
N CYS A 307 -13.30 7.67 -17.99
CA CYS A 307 -12.25 8.06 -17.07
C CYS A 307 -11.59 9.39 -17.45
N LYS A 308 -11.29 10.19 -16.44
CA LYS A 308 -10.35 11.32 -16.50
C LYS A 308 -9.26 11.05 -15.46
N ALA A 309 -8.06 10.71 -15.92
CA ALA A 309 -7.04 10.10 -15.06
C ALA A 309 -5.67 10.74 -15.18
N ASP A 310 -5.02 10.98 -14.05
CA ASP A 310 -3.59 11.19 -13.95
C ASP A 310 -2.91 9.92 -13.40
N ILE A 311 -1.84 9.46 -14.06
CA ILE A 311 -1.04 8.29 -13.71
C ILE A 311 0.44 8.72 -13.66
N ALA A 312 0.98 8.97 -12.47
CA ALA A 312 2.28 9.64 -12.35
C ALA A 312 3.21 9.02 -11.31
N PHE A 313 4.52 9.01 -11.58
CA PHE A 313 5.53 8.59 -10.59
C PHE A 313 5.38 7.17 -10.05
N ASN A 314 4.72 6.28 -10.80
CA ASN A 314 4.58 4.88 -10.41
C ASN A 314 5.80 4.07 -10.84
N VAL A 315 6.13 3.05 -10.07
CA VAL A 315 7.03 1.96 -10.47
C VAL A 315 6.18 0.77 -10.87
N ILE A 316 6.38 0.26 -12.08
CA ILE A 316 5.65 -0.86 -12.64
C ILE A 316 6.63 -1.92 -13.08
N TYR A 317 6.67 -3.06 -12.40
CA TYR A 317 7.61 -4.14 -12.66
C TYR A 317 6.89 -5.42 -13.10
N SER A 318 7.23 -5.90 -14.30
CA SER A 318 6.76 -7.19 -14.83
C SER A 318 5.24 -7.43 -14.77
N PRO A 319 4.38 -6.50 -15.21
CA PRO A 319 3.01 -6.86 -15.55
C PRO A 319 3.02 -7.81 -16.75
N ASN A 320 2.04 -8.72 -16.80
CA ASN A 320 1.99 -9.75 -17.83
C ASN A 320 1.91 -9.15 -19.23
N THR A 321 0.96 -8.22 -19.44
CA THR A 321 0.71 -7.62 -20.75
C THR A 321 1.33 -6.23 -20.88
N ASN A 322 0.83 -5.23 -20.13
CA ASN A 322 1.24 -3.83 -20.26
C ASN A 322 1.46 -3.20 -18.91
N GLY A 323 2.37 -2.24 -18.84
CA GLY A 323 2.31 -1.25 -17.77
C GLY A 323 1.01 -0.46 -17.84
N LEU A 324 0.72 0.10 -19.01
CA LEU A 324 -0.45 0.97 -19.21
C LEU A 324 -1.31 0.47 -20.38
N LYS A 325 -2.60 0.24 -20.15
CA LYS A 325 -3.59 0.04 -21.20
C LYS A 325 -4.59 1.19 -21.15
N LEU A 326 -4.59 2.04 -22.17
CA LEU A 326 -5.37 3.27 -22.19
C LEU A 326 -6.36 3.20 -23.35
N SER A 327 -7.64 3.03 -23.03
CA SER A 327 -8.68 2.72 -24.02
C SER A 327 -9.96 3.50 -23.76
N SER A 328 -10.68 3.92 -24.81
CA SER A 328 -12.10 4.31 -24.65
C SER A 328 -13.05 3.15 -24.98
N SER A 329 -12.65 1.89 -24.73
CA SER A 329 -13.58 0.76 -24.81
C SER A 329 -14.78 0.99 -23.88
N GLY A 330 -16.00 0.78 -24.39
CA GLY A 330 -17.23 1.06 -23.65
C GLY A 330 -17.69 2.52 -23.72
N GLN A 331 -17.15 3.32 -24.63
CA GLN A 331 -17.58 4.70 -24.87
C GLN A 331 -18.92 4.77 -25.64
N ASN A 332 -19.66 5.86 -25.41
CA ASN A 332 -20.97 6.20 -25.99
C ASN A 332 -22.04 5.16 -25.69
N ASP A 333 -21.97 4.56 -24.50
CA ASP A 333 -22.94 3.57 -24.07
C ASP A 333 -24.15 4.21 -23.36
N ALA A 334 -25.13 3.39 -22.99
CA ALA A 334 -26.34 3.83 -22.32
C ALA A 334 -26.09 4.45 -20.92
N THR A 335 -24.90 4.25 -20.33
CA THR A 335 -24.53 4.81 -19.02
C THR A 335 -23.90 6.19 -19.11
N GLY A 336 -23.71 6.73 -20.32
CA GLY A 336 -23.13 8.05 -20.54
C GLY A 336 -21.60 8.09 -20.44
N ARG A 337 -20.92 6.95 -20.62
CA ARG A 337 -19.45 6.91 -20.62
C ARG A 337 -18.88 7.54 -21.88
N TYR A 338 -18.08 8.58 -21.72
CA TYR A 338 -17.43 9.30 -22.84
C TYR A 338 -15.98 8.88 -23.04
N GLN A 339 -15.26 9.61 -23.89
CA GLN A 339 -13.85 9.37 -24.19
C GLN A 339 -12.99 9.27 -22.93
N ALA A 340 -12.10 8.29 -22.89
CA ALA A 340 -11.08 8.21 -21.86
C ALA A 340 -10.04 9.32 -22.06
N GLN A 341 -9.76 10.08 -21.01
CA GLN A 341 -8.77 11.17 -21.00
C GLN A 341 -7.69 10.86 -19.98
N VAL A 342 -6.43 10.73 -20.41
CA VAL A 342 -5.34 10.26 -19.54
C VAL A 342 -4.10 11.13 -19.64
N LYS A 343 -3.45 11.41 -18.50
CA LYS A 343 -2.09 11.94 -18.41
C LYS A 343 -1.23 10.91 -17.72
N ALA A 344 -0.25 10.34 -18.40
CA ALA A 344 0.66 9.34 -17.86
C ALA A 344 2.11 9.81 -18.00
N TYR A 345 2.73 10.20 -16.88
CA TYR A 345 4.05 10.82 -16.93
C TYR A 345 4.95 10.45 -15.76
N ASN A 346 6.26 10.52 -16.00
CA ASN A 346 7.27 10.22 -14.99
C ASN A 346 7.07 8.84 -14.34
N ASN A 347 6.53 7.83 -15.04
CA ASN A 347 6.46 6.47 -14.53
C ASN A 347 7.73 5.69 -14.92
N THR A 348 8.17 4.75 -14.08
CA THR A 348 9.23 3.79 -14.41
C THR A 348 8.59 2.42 -14.67
N ILE A 349 8.69 1.90 -15.90
CA ILE A 349 8.10 0.63 -16.33
C ILE A 349 9.23 -0.33 -16.70
N ILE A 350 9.31 -1.46 -16.02
CA ILE A 350 10.40 -2.43 -16.10
C ILE A 350 9.87 -3.82 -16.47
N ASN A 351 10.51 -4.52 -17.40
CA ASN A 351 10.21 -5.92 -17.77
C ASN A 351 8.75 -6.21 -18.13
N ALA A 352 8.00 -5.21 -18.58
CA ALA A 352 6.59 -5.40 -18.91
C ALA A 352 6.43 -6.17 -20.23
N GLY A 353 5.44 -7.07 -20.30
CA GLY A 353 5.02 -7.76 -21.53
C GLY A 353 5.70 -9.08 -21.87
N TRP A 354 6.76 -9.48 -21.16
CA TRP A 354 7.52 -10.70 -21.50
C TRP A 354 6.81 -12.00 -21.15
N ARG A 355 5.84 -11.97 -20.22
CA ARG A 355 5.07 -13.15 -19.80
C ARG A 355 3.83 -13.37 -20.68
N ARG A 356 3.63 -12.54 -21.71
CA ARG A 356 2.52 -12.64 -22.67
C ARG A 356 3.00 -13.18 -24.01
N ASP A 357 2.23 -14.11 -24.56
CA ASP A 357 2.46 -14.62 -25.91
C ASP A 357 2.11 -13.60 -26.99
N GLY A 358 2.88 -13.61 -28.09
CA GLY A 358 2.64 -12.81 -29.30
C GLY A 358 3.30 -11.42 -29.30
N ILE A 359 2.89 -10.61 -30.27
CA ILE A 359 3.45 -9.27 -30.57
C ILE A 359 2.66 -8.12 -29.92
N LYS A 360 1.91 -8.41 -28.85
CA LYS A 360 1.14 -7.41 -28.11
C LYS A 360 1.72 -7.26 -26.72
N GLY A 361 1.85 -6.02 -26.27
CA GLY A 361 2.12 -5.72 -24.86
C GLY A 361 3.57 -5.42 -24.54
N GLY A 362 3.80 -4.58 -23.54
CA GLY A 362 5.12 -4.12 -23.18
C GLY A 362 4.97 -2.94 -22.25
N SER A 363 5.33 -1.76 -22.74
CA SER A 363 5.16 -0.52 -21.99
C SER A 363 3.71 -0.04 -21.93
N ALA A 364 3.24 0.61 -23.00
CA ALA A 364 1.93 1.24 -23.07
C ALA A 364 1.18 0.84 -24.34
N TYR A 365 -0.12 0.60 -24.21
CA TYR A 365 -1.00 0.29 -25.33
C TYR A 365 -2.22 1.21 -25.32
N ILE A 366 -2.34 2.05 -26.34
CA ILE A 366 -3.35 3.09 -26.44
C ILE A 366 -4.30 2.73 -27.58
N GLU A 367 -5.62 2.75 -27.37
CA GLU A 367 -6.58 2.34 -28.41
C GLU A 367 -7.98 2.94 -28.25
N LYS A 368 -8.84 2.65 -29.23
CA LYS A 368 -10.27 2.99 -29.26
C LYS A 368 -10.53 4.46 -28.93
N ALA A 369 -9.84 5.36 -29.63
CA ALA A 369 -9.97 6.81 -29.52
C ALA A 369 -9.68 7.40 -28.12
N ALA A 370 -8.88 6.74 -27.28
CA ALA A 370 -8.42 7.37 -26.04
C ALA A 370 -7.61 8.64 -26.34
N LEU A 371 -7.85 9.72 -25.57
CA LEU A 371 -7.11 10.98 -25.64
C LEU A 371 -6.07 11.00 -24.52
N VAL A 372 -4.79 10.90 -24.88
CA VAL A 372 -3.73 10.69 -23.90
C VAL A 372 -2.59 11.69 -24.02
N ALA A 373 -1.89 11.93 -22.91
CA ALA A 373 -0.52 12.42 -22.92
C ALA A 373 0.35 11.41 -22.17
N VAL A 374 1.22 10.70 -22.88
CA VAL A 374 2.14 9.68 -22.36
C VAL A 374 3.56 10.13 -22.63
N TYR A 375 4.21 10.70 -21.61
CA TYR A 375 5.51 11.37 -21.77
C TYR A 375 6.38 11.28 -20.51
N ASN A 376 7.67 11.51 -20.65
CA ASN A 376 8.65 11.43 -19.56
C ASN A 376 8.66 10.09 -18.80
N ASN A 377 8.15 9.02 -19.40
CA ASN A 377 8.21 7.69 -18.78
C ASN A 377 9.56 7.04 -19.08
N LEU A 378 10.14 6.38 -18.09
CA LEU A 378 11.32 5.55 -18.23
C LEU A 378 10.89 4.10 -18.42
N ILE A 379 11.22 3.53 -19.57
CA ILE A 379 10.80 2.20 -19.99
C ILE A 379 12.07 1.36 -20.14
N VAL A 380 12.25 0.41 -19.24
CA VAL A 380 13.48 -0.38 -19.13
C VAL A 380 13.15 -1.82 -19.40
N ASN A 381 13.87 -2.43 -20.35
CA ASN A 381 13.72 -3.85 -20.65
C ASN A 381 12.27 -4.31 -20.88
N SER A 382 11.37 -3.43 -21.30
CA SER A 382 9.99 -3.84 -21.61
C SER A 382 9.96 -4.42 -23.02
N LYS A 383 9.08 -5.39 -23.28
CA LYS A 383 9.08 -6.13 -24.54
C LYS A 383 8.91 -5.23 -25.76
N PHE A 384 8.03 -4.24 -25.67
CA PHE A 384 7.76 -3.30 -26.75
C PHE A 384 7.62 -1.86 -26.25
N LYS A 385 7.90 -0.92 -27.16
CA LYS A 385 7.62 0.51 -26.96
C LYS A 385 6.12 0.81 -26.99
N ALA A 386 5.74 2.08 -26.86
CA ALA A 386 4.33 2.45 -26.88
C ALA A 386 3.68 2.03 -28.21
N MET A 387 2.48 1.47 -28.13
CA MET A 387 1.73 0.99 -29.29
C MET A 387 0.35 1.63 -29.38
N THR A 388 -0.10 1.82 -30.60
CA THR A 388 -1.47 2.22 -30.92
C THR A 388 -1.91 1.55 -32.21
N PRO A 389 -2.99 0.77 -32.23
CA PRO A 389 -3.43 0.11 -33.46
C PRO A 389 -4.04 1.17 -34.40
N SER A 390 -3.68 1.22 -35.68
CA SER A 390 -4.32 2.10 -36.67
C SER A 390 -4.23 3.60 -36.36
N TRP A 391 -3.02 4.12 -36.08
CA TRP A 391 -2.80 5.57 -35.93
C TRP A 391 -3.36 6.37 -37.12
N GLY A 392 -3.89 7.56 -36.83
CA GLY A 392 -4.52 8.44 -37.82
C GLY A 392 -5.98 8.09 -38.15
N THR A 393 -6.45 6.91 -37.74
CA THR A 393 -7.87 6.54 -37.82
C THR A 393 -8.51 6.65 -36.44
N VAL A 394 -9.12 7.79 -36.14
CA VAL A 394 -9.83 7.98 -34.86
C VAL A 394 -11.14 7.19 -34.89
N SER A 395 -11.23 6.11 -34.14
CA SER A 395 -12.42 5.28 -34.03
C SER A 395 -12.63 4.73 -32.61
N ILE A 396 -13.87 4.50 -32.20
CA ILE A 396 -14.15 3.75 -30.95
C ILE A 396 -13.76 2.26 -31.06
N THR A 397 -13.39 1.79 -32.25
CA THR A 397 -12.98 0.40 -32.51
C THR A 397 -11.48 0.23 -32.74
N ALA A 398 -10.73 1.32 -32.99
CA ALA A 398 -9.29 1.30 -33.27
C ALA A 398 -8.66 2.71 -33.10
N GLY A 399 -7.33 2.83 -33.09
CA GLY A 399 -6.63 4.12 -33.03
C GLY A 399 -6.66 4.79 -31.67
N CYS A 400 -5.78 5.75 -31.44
CA CYS A 400 -5.96 6.75 -30.39
C CYS A 400 -6.50 8.04 -31.01
N ASP A 401 -6.92 8.99 -30.16
CA ASP A 401 -7.22 10.35 -30.63
C ASP A 401 -5.93 10.97 -31.20
N THR A 402 -6.00 11.61 -32.37
CA THR A 402 -4.84 12.22 -33.03
C THR A 402 -4.32 13.48 -32.33
N LYS A 403 -5.07 14.03 -31.37
CA LYS A 403 -4.58 15.08 -30.45
C LYS A 403 -3.72 14.52 -29.33
N SER A 404 -3.57 13.20 -29.23
CA SER A 404 -2.76 12.57 -28.19
C SER A 404 -1.29 12.89 -28.36
N ILE A 405 -0.59 13.03 -27.22
CA ILE A 405 0.86 13.05 -27.16
C ILE A 405 1.30 11.68 -26.66
N ILE A 406 2.04 10.94 -27.48
CA ILE A 406 2.69 9.69 -27.06
C ILE A 406 4.14 9.85 -27.51
N ASP A 407 4.93 10.50 -26.67
CA ASP A 407 6.23 11.02 -27.08
C ASP A 407 7.09 11.39 -25.86
N TYR A 408 8.37 11.68 -26.08
CA TYR A 408 9.32 12.00 -25.02
C TYR A 408 9.37 10.92 -23.93
N ASN A 409 9.37 9.66 -24.33
CA ASN A 409 9.64 8.54 -23.45
C ASN A 409 11.10 8.09 -23.62
N PHE A 410 11.64 7.42 -22.60
CA PHE A 410 13.00 6.88 -22.63
C PHE A 410 12.95 5.36 -22.63
N TYR A 411 13.41 4.73 -23.70
CA TYR A 411 13.44 3.28 -23.89
C TYR A 411 14.85 2.76 -23.73
N ALA A 412 15.15 2.20 -22.56
CA ALA A 412 16.42 1.55 -22.24
C ALA A 412 16.33 0.03 -22.47
N SER A 413 17.35 -0.54 -23.10
CA SER A 413 17.56 -1.98 -23.29
C SER A 413 18.90 -2.40 -22.70
N GLY A 414 18.84 -3.23 -21.67
CA GLY A 414 19.95 -4.06 -21.22
C GLY A 414 20.32 -5.14 -22.23
N SER A 415 21.29 -5.98 -21.86
CA SER A 415 21.85 -7.04 -22.70
C SER A 415 21.09 -8.37 -22.64
N GLN A 416 20.06 -8.50 -21.81
CA GLN A 416 19.32 -9.75 -21.64
C GLN A 416 18.62 -10.19 -22.92
N GLN A 417 18.49 -11.50 -23.06
CA GLN A 417 17.76 -12.14 -24.15
C GLN A 417 16.69 -13.07 -23.61
N SER A 418 15.51 -13.01 -24.21
CA SER A 418 14.44 -13.99 -24.02
C SER A 418 14.75 -15.25 -24.82
N THR A 419 14.55 -16.39 -24.18
CA THR A 419 14.65 -17.71 -24.79
C THR A 419 13.28 -18.31 -25.08
N LEU A 420 12.19 -17.55 -24.90
CA LEU A 420 10.84 -18.03 -25.15
C LEU A 420 10.66 -18.30 -26.67
N PRO A 421 10.12 -19.48 -27.07
CA PRO A 421 10.01 -19.85 -28.48
C PRO A 421 9.30 -18.81 -29.37
N GLN A 422 8.29 -18.15 -28.83
CA GLN A 422 7.54 -17.09 -29.50
C GLN A 422 8.39 -15.85 -29.77
N ASP A 423 9.29 -15.49 -28.86
CA ASP A 423 10.13 -14.29 -29.01
C ASP A 423 11.27 -14.55 -29.99
N VAL A 424 11.81 -15.78 -30.00
CA VAL A 424 12.78 -16.24 -31.00
C VAL A 424 12.14 -16.22 -32.39
N THR A 425 10.94 -16.79 -32.52
CA THR A 425 10.20 -16.86 -33.80
C THR A 425 9.84 -15.46 -34.31
N ALA A 426 9.47 -14.54 -33.42
CA ALA A 426 9.12 -13.17 -33.78
C ALA A 426 10.35 -12.27 -34.02
N GLY A 427 11.56 -12.71 -33.67
CA GLY A 427 12.77 -11.89 -33.74
C GLY A 427 12.80 -10.76 -32.71
N THR A 428 12.16 -10.94 -31.56
CA THR A 428 12.02 -9.93 -30.50
C THR A 428 12.68 -10.39 -29.20
N THR A 429 13.84 -11.04 -29.30
CA THR A 429 14.51 -11.66 -28.15
C THR A 429 15.13 -10.65 -27.20
N THR A 430 15.36 -9.40 -27.62
CA THR A 430 15.82 -8.30 -26.74
C THR A 430 14.79 -7.19 -26.73
N ALA A 431 14.79 -6.37 -25.67
CA ALA A 431 13.95 -5.18 -25.61
C ALA A 431 14.25 -4.21 -26.77
N TYR A 432 15.53 -4.01 -27.10
CA TYR A 432 15.96 -3.25 -28.28
C TYR A 432 15.28 -3.72 -29.57
N LEU A 433 15.32 -5.03 -29.87
CA LEU A 433 14.66 -5.58 -31.07
C LEU A 433 13.16 -5.32 -31.06
N GLY A 434 12.51 -5.38 -29.90
CA GLY A 434 11.11 -4.99 -29.75
C GLY A 434 10.85 -3.50 -29.97
N TYR A 435 11.74 -2.61 -29.54
CA TYR A 435 11.61 -1.16 -29.74
C TYR A 435 11.78 -0.76 -31.22
N THR A 436 12.62 -1.49 -31.95
CA THR A 436 12.91 -1.24 -33.37
C THR A 436 12.08 -2.10 -34.32
N LEU A 437 11.28 -3.04 -33.81
CA LEU A 437 10.42 -3.89 -34.63
C LEU A 437 9.46 -3.03 -35.44
N SER A 438 9.47 -3.20 -36.76
CA SER A 438 8.41 -2.68 -37.62
C SER A 438 7.18 -3.57 -37.48
N ASN A 439 6.10 -3.05 -36.89
CA ASN A 439 4.81 -3.72 -36.86
C ASN A 439 3.67 -2.71 -37.03
N LYS A 440 2.47 -3.22 -37.33
CA LYS A 440 1.29 -2.42 -37.67
C LYS A 440 0.74 -1.51 -36.55
N ASN A 441 1.27 -1.61 -35.33
CA ASN A 441 0.83 -0.80 -34.19
C ASN A 441 1.89 0.24 -33.77
N ILE A 442 3.00 0.33 -34.50
CA ILE A 442 4.11 1.25 -34.23
C ILE A 442 4.19 2.28 -35.34
N TYR A 443 4.18 3.56 -34.96
CA TYR A 443 4.04 4.68 -35.90
C TYR A 443 5.10 5.76 -35.63
N PRO A 444 6.39 5.49 -35.93
CA PRO A 444 7.52 6.31 -35.49
C PRO A 444 7.57 7.73 -36.09
N LEU A 445 6.78 7.98 -37.14
CA LEU A 445 6.65 9.33 -37.73
C LEU A 445 5.71 10.24 -36.92
N TYR A 446 4.92 9.67 -36.01
CA TYR A 446 3.86 10.39 -35.29
C TYR A 446 3.85 10.12 -33.79
N VAL A 447 4.35 8.96 -33.37
CA VAL A 447 4.47 8.49 -31.99
C VAL A 447 5.96 8.30 -31.72
N ASP A 448 6.39 8.71 -30.52
CA ASP A 448 7.78 8.60 -30.06
C ASP A 448 8.80 9.31 -30.98
N THR A 449 8.42 10.45 -31.56
CA THR A 449 9.27 11.22 -32.50
C THR A 449 10.46 11.90 -31.82
N HIS A 450 10.34 12.23 -30.54
CA HIS A 450 11.40 12.82 -29.69
C HIS A 450 11.89 11.85 -28.59
N SER A 451 11.25 10.69 -28.48
CA SER A 451 11.64 9.65 -27.52
C SER A 451 13.08 9.18 -27.72
N LYS A 452 13.76 8.86 -26.62
CA LYS A 452 15.10 8.27 -26.64
C LYS A 452 14.97 6.76 -26.69
N VAL A 453 15.66 6.12 -27.63
CA VAL A 453 15.66 4.66 -27.76
C VAL A 453 17.11 4.18 -27.79
N SER A 454 17.43 3.15 -27.01
CA SER A 454 18.74 2.48 -27.07
C SER A 454 19.16 2.17 -28.51
N ALA A 455 20.43 2.38 -28.83
CA ALA A 455 20.97 2.10 -30.16
C ALA A 455 21.21 0.59 -30.40
N SER A 456 21.36 -0.18 -29.33
CA SER A 456 21.53 -1.64 -29.34
C SER A 456 21.09 -2.23 -28.00
N ALA A 457 21.00 -3.57 -27.92
CA ALA A 457 20.92 -4.24 -26.61
C ALA A 457 22.22 -3.98 -25.81
N GLY A 458 22.08 -3.64 -24.53
CA GLY A 458 23.21 -3.31 -23.65
C GLY A 458 23.85 -1.96 -23.93
N ASP A 459 23.15 -1.04 -24.60
CA ASP A 459 23.68 0.28 -24.94
C ASP A 459 23.94 1.15 -23.69
N THR A 460 25.22 1.33 -23.37
CA THR A 460 25.68 2.11 -22.21
C THR A 460 25.31 3.59 -22.27
N ALA A 461 25.08 4.16 -23.47
CA ALA A 461 24.65 5.55 -23.60
C ALA A 461 23.20 5.76 -23.13
N SER A 462 22.42 4.68 -23.13
CA SER A 462 21.03 4.65 -22.67
C SER A 462 20.84 3.98 -21.30
N ASP A 463 21.93 3.59 -20.63
CA ASP A 463 21.87 3.00 -19.29
C ASP A 463 21.27 4.01 -18.30
N PRO A 464 20.14 3.71 -17.63
CA PRO A 464 19.56 4.62 -16.64
C PRO A 464 20.46 4.92 -15.45
N LYS A 465 21.53 4.14 -15.22
CA LYS A 465 22.44 4.23 -14.07
C LYS A 465 21.68 4.20 -12.75
N PHE A 466 20.79 3.21 -12.59
CA PHE A 466 20.12 3.00 -11.31
C PHE A 466 21.15 2.78 -10.19
N VAL A 467 20.80 3.17 -8.96
CA VAL A 467 21.67 2.97 -7.80
C VAL A 467 21.90 1.48 -7.55
N SER A 468 20.87 0.62 -7.62
CA SER A 468 21.05 -0.82 -7.37
C SER A 468 20.16 -1.80 -8.15
N TYR A 469 19.62 -1.42 -9.32
CA TYR A 469 18.90 -2.35 -10.20
C TYR A 469 19.83 -3.09 -11.19
N PRO A 470 19.75 -4.44 -11.27
CA PRO A 470 20.59 -5.23 -12.16
C PRO A 470 20.11 -5.19 -13.63
N LEU A 471 20.32 -4.05 -14.31
CA LEU A 471 19.86 -3.77 -15.67
C LEU A 471 20.15 -4.88 -16.67
N ASN A 472 21.28 -5.58 -16.55
CA ASN A 472 21.77 -6.57 -17.51
C ASN A 472 21.64 -8.03 -17.05
N SER A 473 21.21 -8.29 -15.82
CA SER A 473 21.13 -9.66 -15.28
C SER A 473 19.79 -10.03 -14.67
N ASP A 474 18.87 -9.08 -14.47
CA ASP A 474 17.48 -9.41 -14.12
C ASP A 474 16.79 -10.10 -15.32
N PRO A 475 16.28 -11.34 -15.18
CA PRO A 475 15.64 -12.04 -16.30
C PRO A 475 14.40 -11.30 -16.80
N LEU A 476 14.23 -11.20 -18.12
CA LEU A 476 13.11 -10.47 -18.74
C LEU A 476 11.73 -11.01 -18.34
N THR A 477 11.63 -12.30 -18.03
CA THR A 477 10.40 -12.97 -17.59
C THR A 477 10.23 -12.99 -16.06
N SER A 478 11.22 -12.50 -15.30
CA SER A 478 11.15 -12.43 -13.85
C SER A 478 9.98 -11.55 -13.43
N TYR A 479 9.25 -12.01 -12.41
CA TYR A 479 8.20 -11.24 -11.76
C TYR A 479 8.48 -11.05 -10.27
N THR A 480 9.61 -11.54 -9.75
CA THR A 480 10.02 -11.35 -8.36
C THR A 480 10.71 -10.00 -8.22
N PHE A 481 9.99 -9.01 -7.68
CA PHE A 481 10.57 -7.70 -7.38
C PHE A 481 11.40 -7.75 -6.10
N ASN A 482 12.63 -7.21 -6.14
CA ASN A 482 13.45 -7.06 -4.95
C ASN A 482 13.25 -5.66 -4.35
N LYS A 483 12.66 -5.60 -3.16
CA LYS A 483 12.40 -4.35 -2.42
C LYS A 483 13.67 -3.60 -2.00
N GLY A 484 14.83 -4.25 -2.02
CA GLY A 484 16.13 -3.61 -1.77
C GLY A 484 16.71 -2.88 -2.99
N TRP A 485 16.06 -2.96 -4.16
CA TRP A 485 16.47 -2.15 -5.31
C TRP A 485 16.15 -0.68 -5.08
N ASP A 486 17.17 0.14 -5.26
CA ASP A 486 17.06 1.59 -5.34
C ASP A 486 17.03 1.99 -6.82
N LEU A 487 15.86 2.45 -7.24
CA LEU A 487 15.56 2.89 -8.60
C LEU A 487 15.79 4.39 -8.80
N HIS A 488 16.34 5.11 -7.82
CA HIS A 488 16.99 6.39 -8.07
C HIS A 488 18.16 6.20 -9.03
N VAL A 489 18.55 7.29 -9.68
CA VAL A 489 19.58 7.27 -10.72
C VAL A 489 20.81 8.05 -10.27
N GLN A 490 21.99 7.57 -10.65
CA GLN A 490 23.25 8.22 -10.31
C GLN A 490 23.38 9.57 -11.04
N ALA A 491 24.23 10.45 -10.50
CA ALA A 491 24.59 11.70 -11.16
C ALA A 491 25.15 11.43 -12.58
N GLY A 492 24.76 12.26 -13.55
CA GLY A 492 25.13 12.07 -14.95
C GLY A 492 24.42 10.89 -15.63
N SER A 493 23.32 10.40 -15.07
CA SER A 493 22.40 9.51 -15.78
C SER A 493 21.80 10.20 -17.01
N PRO A 494 21.71 9.50 -18.17
CA PRO A 494 21.07 10.05 -19.37
C PRO A 494 19.58 10.34 -19.18
N VAL A 495 18.92 9.74 -18.17
CA VAL A 495 17.49 9.98 -17.91
C VAL A 495 17.19 11.33 -17.25
N LEU A 496 18.23 12.10 -16.89
CA LEU A 496 18.11 13.43 -16.32
C LEU A 496 18.12 14.55 -17.37
N ALA A 497 18.22 14.23 -18.67
CA ALA A 497 18.37 15.23 -19.73
C ALA A 497 17.43 14.95 -20.93
N GLY A 498 16.86 16.01 -21.51
CA GLY A 498 16.03 15.91 -22.72
C GLY A 498 14.57 15.50 -22.49
N ALA A 499 14.12 15.52 -21.24
CA ALA A 499 12.72 15.35 -20.89
C ALA A 499 11.87 16.55 -21.33
N TYR A 500 10.60 16.28 -21.59
CA TYR A 500 9.63 17.27 -22.01
C TYR A 500 9.19 18.16 -20.84
N ASN A 501 9.08 19.47 -21.08
CA ASN A 501 8.70 20.44 -20.05
C ASN A 501 7.20 20.45 -19.72
N GLY A 502 6.37 19.66 -20.41
CA GLY A 502 4.96 19.51 -20.06
C GLY A 502 4.07 20.73 -20.35
N THR A 503 4.51 21.65 -21.20
CA THR A 503 3.86 22.97 -21.38
C THR A 503 2.62 22.95 -22.27
N ASP A 504 2.42 21.92 -23.10
CA ASP A 504 1.22 21.81 -23.93
C ASP A 504 -0.01 21.56 -23.07
N ALA A 505 -1.12 22.20 -23.43
CA ALA A 505 -2.39 22.06 -22.71
C ALA A 505 -2.86 20.59 -22.63
N VAL A 506 -2.56 19.77 -23.64
CA VAL A 506 -2.88 18.33 -23.63
C VAL A 506 -2.00 17.55 -22.65
N ALA A 507 -0.81 18.03 -22.29
CA ALA A 507 0.09 17.37 -21.35
C ALA A 507 -0.14 17.80 -19.88
N ALA A 508 -0.83 18.92 -19.66
CA ALA A 508 -1.13 19.42 -18.32
C ALA A 508 -1.90 18.39 -17.48
N PRO A 509 -1.42 18.06 -16.26
CA PRO A 509 -2.13 17.17 -15.35
C PRO A 509 -3.52 17.71 -15.01
N PHE A 510 -4.49 16.83 -14.86
CA PHE A 510 -5.85 17.23 -14.50
C PHE A 510 -5.95 17.68 -13.05
N TYR A 511 -5.18 17.07 -12.14
CA TYR A 511 -5.37 17.21 -10.70
C TYR A 511 -4.13 17.71 -9.94
N ALA A 512 -3.13 18.26 -10.64
CA ALA A 512 -1.95 18.85 -9.96
C ALA A 512 -2.27 20.17 -9.23
N SER A 513 -3.18 20.98 -9.76
CA SER A 513 -3.55 22.27 -9.16
C SER A 513 -4.76 22.13 -8.21
N THR A 514 -5.84 21.52 -8.70
CA THR A 514 -7.14 21.41 -8.02
C THR A 514 -7.23 20.19 -7.11
N GLY A 515 -6.61 19.08 -7.48
CA GLY A 515 -6.72 17.81 -6.77
C GLY A 515 -8.10 17.13 -6.88
N ILE A 516 -8.23 16.01 -6.19
CA ILE A 516 -9.48 15.29 -5.94
C ILE A 516 -9.71 15.25 -4.43
N THR A 517 -10.88 15.71 -3.98
CA THR A 517 -11.26 15.67 -2.56
C THR A 517 -11.99 14.36 -2.24
N VAL A 518 -11.42 13.56 -1.36
CA VAL A 518 -12.03 12.35 -0.80
C VAL A 518 -11.88 12.37 0.72
N ASN A 519 -12.94 12.02 1.44
CA ASN A 519 -12.99 12.06 2.90
C ASN A 519 -12.54 13.40 3.52
N GLY A 520 -12.90 14.53 2.90
CA GLY A 520 -12.53 15.88 3.36
C GLY A 520 -11.07 16.28 3.10
N ILE A 521 -10.26 15.42 2.49
CA ILE A 521 -8.84 15.68 2.17
C ILE A 521 -8.68 15.78 0.65
N THR A 522 -7.97 16.81 0.19
CA THR A 522 -7.65 17.01 -1.23
C THR A 522 -6.30 16.38 -1.57
N TYR A 523 -6.33 15.37 -2.44
CA TYR A 523 -5.14 14.72 -2.99
C TYR A 523 -4.80 15.34 -4.33
N LYS A 524 -3.53 15.67 -4.54
CA LYS A 524 -3.05 16.27 -5.78
C LYS A 524 -2.09 15.32 -6.48
N THR A 525 -2.17 15.25 -7.80
CA THR A 525 -1.13 14.58 -8.57
C THR A 525 0.17 15.40 -8.48
N PRO A 526 1.34 14.78 -8.26
CA PRO A 526 2.60 15.50 -8.34
C PRO A 526 2.79 16.14 -9.71
N ALA A 527 3.35 17.36 -9.78
CA ALA A 527 3.60 18.01 -11.06
C ALA A 527 4.65 17.23 -11.89
N PRO A 528 4.54 17.23 -13.24
CA PRO A 528 5.55 16.66 -14.10
C PRO A 528 6.91 17.29 -13.86
N VAL A 529 7.96 16.49 -13.92
CA VAL A 529 9.34 16.94 -13.75
C VAL A 529 10.14 16.64 -15.02
N ALA A 530 11.12 17.50 -15.30
CA ALA A 530 11.99 17.41 -16.47
C ALA A 530 13.07 16.31 -16.31
N ARG A 531 12.63 15.06 -16.09
CA ARG A 531 13.43 13.83 -16.12
C ARG A 531 12.57 12.68 -16.61
N PHE A 532 13.16 11.55 -16.98
CA PHE A 532 12.39 10.34 -17.29
C PHE A 532 12.28 9.45 -16.06
N GLY A 533 11.10 8.86 -15.83
CA GLY A 533 10.87 7.91 -14.76
C GLY A 533 10.45 8.50 -13.42
N ALA A 534 10.17 7.62 -12.46
CA ALA A 534 9.62 7.95 -11.15
C ALA A 534 10.64 8.60 -10.21
N PHE A 535 11.91 8.23 -10.31
CA PHE A 535 12.97 8.72 -9.42
C PHE A 535 14.09 9.49 -10.12
N GLY A 536 14.61 10.51 -9.44
CA GLY A 536 15.71 11.34 -9.90
C GLY A 536 17.04 10.89 -9.31
N SER A 537 18.00 11.79 -9.25
CA SER A 537 19.15 11.61 -8.36
C SER A 537 18.72 11.75 -6.91
N ASN A 538 19.33 10.95 -6.04
CA ASN A 538 19.27 11.12 -4.58
C ASN A 538 19.96 12.40 -4.14
#